data_AF-A0A1J5IST1-F1
#
_entry.id   AF-A0A1J5IST1-F1
#
_cell.length_a   1.000
_cell.length_b   1.000
_cell.length_c   1.000
_cell.angle_alpha   90.00
_cell.angle_beta   90.00
_cell.angle_gamma   90.00
#
_symmetry.space_group_name_H-M   'P 1'
#
loop_
_entity.id
_entity.type
_entity.pdbx_description
1 polymer ?
#
loop_
_entity_poly.entity_id
_entity_poly.type
_entity_poly.pdbx_seq_one_letter_code
_entity_poly.pdbx_strand_id
1 'polypeptide(L)'
;MKKSVVALIALLLAGALWLQQQPKDTAQTLPALPTFALANVQHVEVMLDQKTTLNAQRDGDAWILADADSRQLLHVLAIEQLLTDLQHMQPKRVVSHNPENAAKFEVTASDARVILTDANKKVLLDVFVGKPATDLRSTYIRVASEDKVLTVDKTLTWQVKRTPESWFATPAAEGV
;
A
#
# COMPACT_ATOMS: atom_id res chain seq x y z
N MET A 1 46.87 21.19 35.57
CA MET A 1 45.50 20.66 35.80
C MET A 1 44.46 21.16 34.79
N LYS A 2 44.56 22.37 34.21
CA LYS A 2 43.53 22.91 33.27
C LYS A 2 43.56 22.30 31.85
N LYS A 3 44.75 21.99 31.31
CA LYS A 3 44.91 21.48 29.93
C LYS A 3 44.38 20.05 29.75
N SER A 4 44.52 19.21 30.77
CA SER A 4 44.06 17.81 30.78
C SER A 4 42.53 17.71 30.82
N VAL A 5 41.88 18.63 31.53
CA VAL A 5 40.40 18.72 31.59
C VAL A 5 39.82 19.19 30.26
N VAL A 6 40.45 20.18 29.62
CA VAL A 6 40.03 20.65 28.28
C VAL A 6 40.19 19.55 27.22
N ALA A 7 41.27 18.78 27.28
CA ALA A 7 41.47 17.64 26.37
C ALA A 7 40.41 16.54 26.54
N LEU A 8 40.01 16.24 27.78
CA LEU A 8 38.94 15.28 28.09
C LEU A 8 37.57 15.75 27.59
N ILE A 9 37.24 17.02 27.75
CA ILE A 9 35.98 17.59 27.27
C ILE A 9 35.93 17.59 25.74
N ALA A 10 37.04 17.94 25.08
CA ALA A 10 37.14 17.90 23.62
C ALA A 10 36.97 16.46 23.08
N LEU A 11 37.55 15.47 23.75
CA LEU A 11 37.39 14.05 23.39
C LEU A 11 35.95 13.56 23.57
N LEU A 12 35.28 13.95 24.65
CA LEU A 12 33.87 13.60 24.89
C LEU A 12 32.94 14.25 23.87
N LEU A 13 33.19 15.52 23.51
CA LEU A 13 32.41 16.22 22.49
C LEU A 13 32.64 15.64 21.10
N ALA A 14 33.89 15.31 20.75
CA ALA A 14 34.22 14.64 19.50
C ALA A 14 33.55 13.27 19.42
N GLY A 15 33.57 12.49 20.51
CA GLY A 15 32.88 11.19 20.60
C GLY A 15 31.36 11.31 20.45
N ALA A 16 30.75 12.30 21.10
CA ALA A 16 29.31 12.57 20.98
C ALA A 16 28.90 13.02 19.57
N LEU A 17 29.71 13.87 18.92
CA LEU A 17 29.53 14.24 17.52
C LEU A 17 29.68 13.04 16.58
N TRP A 18 30.63 12.15 16.86
CA TRP A 18 30.84 10.93 16.08
C TRP A 18 29.67 9.93 16.23
N LEU A 19 29.11 9.81 17.43
CA LEU A 19 27.91 9.01 17.71
C LEU A 19 26.64 9.57 17.03
N GLN A 20 26.53 10.90 16.87
CA GLN A 20 25.46 11.52 16.08
C GLN A 20 25.62 11.33 14.57
N GLN A 21 26.86 11.21 14.10
CA GLN A 21 27.20 11.04 12.68
C GLN A 21 27.15 9.58 12.21
N GLN A 22 27.00 8.60 13.10
CA GLN A 22 26.74 7.23 12.69
C GLN A 22 25.39 7.18 11.96
N PRO A 23 25.36 6.94 10.64
CA PRO A 23 24.11 6.73 9.94
C PRO A 23 23.43 5.54 10.61
N LYS A 24 22.17 5.68 11.04
CA LYS A 24 21.35 4.54 11.45
C LYS A 24 20.94 3.73 10.22
N ASP A 25 21.90 3.38 9.37
CA ASP A 25 21.74 2.46 8.27
C ASP A 25 21.94 1.05 8.82
N THR A 26 21.00 0.62 9.64
CA THR A 26 20.70 -0.81 9.69
C THR A 26 20.05 -1.09 8.35
N ALA A 27 20.86 -1.43 7.34
CA ALA A 27 20.38 -1.84 6.03
C ALA A 27 19.44 -3.03 6.23
N GLN A 28 18.15 -2.73 6.34
CA GLN A 28 17.15 -3.71 6.66
C GLN A 28 16.86 -4.47 5.38
N THR A 29 17.01 -5.79 5.37
CA THR A 29 16.61 -6.59 4.22
C THR A 29 15.12 -6.37 3.97
N LEU A 30 14.80 -5.80 2.81
CA LEU A 30 13.43 -5.53 2.43
C LEU A 30 12.85 -6.80 1.78
N PRO A 31 11.67 -7.26 2.23
CA PRO A 31 11.04 -8.43 1.62
C PRO A 31 10.59 -8.09 0.20
N ALA A 32 10.73 -9.05 -0.72
CA ALA A 32 10.12 -8.92 -2.04
C ALA A 32 8.59 -8.95 -1.91
N LEU A 33 7.91 -8.06 -2.62
CA LEU A 33 6.45 -8.08 -2.72
C LEU A 33 6.01 -9.06 -3.84
N PRO A 34 4.81 -9.63 -3.76
CA PRO A 34 4.26 -10.44 -4.84
C PRO A 34 4.24 -9.66 -6.17
N THR A 35 4.79 -10.26 -7.22
CA THR A 35 4.83 -9.66 -8.56
C THR A 35 3.76 -10.25 -9.45
N PHE A 36 3.13 -9.42 -10.27
CA PHE A 36 2.13 -9.83 -11.25
C PHE A 36 2.20 -8.98 -12.51
N ALA A 37 1.64 -9.48 -13.61
CA ALA A 37 1.46 -8.72 -14.84
C ALA A 37 0.04 -8.16 -14.89
N LEU A 38 -0.12 -6.87 -15.24
CA LEU A 38 -1.44 -6.23 -15.38
C LEU A 38 -2.36 -6.99 -16.33
N ALA A 39 -1.81 -7.53 -17.41
CA ALA A 39 -2.55 -8.31 -18.39
C ALA A 39 -3.18 -9.59 -17.81
N ASN A 40 -2.66 -10.10 -16.69
CA ASN A 40 -3.17 -11.31 -16.04
C ASN A 40 -4.28 -11.01 -15.03
N VAL A 41 -4.46 -9.75 -14.61
CA VAL A 41 -5.50 -9.39 -13.65
C VAL A 41 -6.85 -9.39 -14.35
N GLN A 42 -7.75 -10.26 -13.91
CA GLN A 42 -9.10 -10.38 -14.46
C GLN A 42 -10.18 -9.93 -13.49
N HIS A 43 -9.86 -9.89 -12.20
CA HIS A 43 -10.80 -9.49 -11.17
C HIS A 43 -10.06 -8.71 -10.08
N VAL A 44 -10.63 -7.55 -9.72
CA VAL A 44 -10.19 -6.70 -8.62
C VAL A 44 -11.31 -6.61 -7.58
N GLU A 45 -11.01 -6.99 -6.36
CA GLU A 45 -11.89 -6.78 -5.22
C GLU A 45 -11.23 -5.78 -4.27
N VAL A 46 -12.00 -4.77 -3.85
CA VAL A 46 -11.62 -3.85 -2.76
C VAL A 46 -12.68 -3.95 -1.68
N MET A 47 -12.22 -4.18 -0.45
CA MET A 47 -13.07 -4.24 0.73
C MET A 47 -12.67 -3.12 1.69
N LEU A 48 -13.66 -2.55 2.39
CA LEU A 48 -13.48 -1.62 3.49
C LEU A 48 -14.50 -1.97 4.58
N ASP A 49 -14.10 -2.01 5.84
CA ASP A 49 -14.98 -2.40 6.96
C ASP A 49 -15.70 -3.74 6.70
N GLN A 50 -14.97 -4.70 6.12
CA GLN A 50 -15.47 -6.03 5.72
C GLN A 50 -16.61 -6.00 4.68
N LYS A 51 -16.84 -4.86 4.02
CA LYS A 51 -17.80 -4.70 2.94
C LYS A 51 -17.08 -4.50 1.62
N THR A 52 -17.53 -5.17 0.58
CA THR A 52 -17.00 -4.99 -0.77
C THR A 52 -17.42 -3.61 -1.30
N THR A 53 -16.44 -2.75 -1.56
CA THR A 53 -16.64 -1.41 -2.14
C THR A 53 -16.38 -1.41 -3.64
N LEU A 54 -15.61 -2.38 -4.14
CA LEU A 54 -15.39 -2.63 -5.55
C LEU A 54 -15.35 -4.14 -5.80
N ASN A 55 -16.15 -4.60 -6.75
CA ASN A 55 -16.05 -5.95 -7.31
C ASN A 55 -15.97 -5.84 -8.83
N ALA A 56 -14.76 -5.60 -9.36
CA ALA A 56 -14.55 -5.31 -10.76
C ALA A 56 -14.09 -6.54 -11.54
N GLN A 57 -14.79 -6.89 -12.62
CA GLN A 57 -14.39 -7.91 -13.57
C GLN A 57 -13.96 -7.26 -14.88
N ARG A 58 -12.88 -7.78 -15.48
CA ARG A 58 -12.39 -7.31 -16.77
C ARG A 58 -13.26 -7.87 -17.90
N ASP A 59 -13.62 -7.00 -18.84
CA ASP A 59 -14.41 -7.34 -20.03
C ASP A 59 -13.82 -6.59 -21.24
N GLY A 60 -12.92 -7.27 -21.96
CA GLY A 60 -12.09 -6.65 -22.99
C GLY A 60 -11.20 -5.55 -22.41
N ASP A 61 -11.35 -4.33 -22.93
CA ASP A 61 -10.63 -3.15 -22.47
C ASP A 61 -11.38 -2.36 -21.38
N ALA A 62 -12.55 -2.85 -20.94
CA ALA A 62 -13.36 -2.23 -19.91
C ALA A 62 -13.33 -3.01 -18.59
N TRP A 63 -13.76 -2.34 -17.53
CA TRP A 63 -14.05 -2.95 -16.23
C TRP A 63 -15.54 -2.82 -15.94
N ILE A 64 -16.16 -3.91 -15.50
CA ILE A 64 -17.59 -3.98 -15.17
C ILE A 64 -17.78 -4.42 -13.72
N LEU A 65 -18.88 -4.01 -13.10
CA LEU A 65 -19.27 -4.50 -11.77
C LEU A 65 -19.75 -5.95 -11.88
N ALA A 66 -19.08 -6.89 -11.20
CA ALA A 66 -19.33 -8.32 -11.34
C ALA A 66 -20.67 -8.77 -10.74
N ASP A 67 -21.12 -8.12 -9.66
CA ASP A 67 -22.34 -8.50 -8.92
C ASP A 67 -23.61 -7.77 -9.39
N ALA A 68 -23.54 -7.02 -10.49
CA ALA A 68 -24.67 -6.24 -10.96
C ALA A 68 -25.55 -7.02 -11.94
N ASP A 69 -26.87 -6.96 -11.73
CA ASP A 69 -27.87 -7.50 -12.67
C ASP A 69 -27.79 -6.84 -14.06
N SER A 70 -27.21 -5.63 -14.13
CA SER A 70 -26.94 -4.88 -15.35
C SER A 70 -25.44 -4.63 -15.52
N ARG A 71 -24.97 -4.57 -16.77
CA ARG A 71 -23.56 -4.32 -17.11
C ARG A 71 -23.15 -2.88 -16.77
N GLN A 72 -22.90 -2.62 -15.49
CA GLN A 72 -22.47 -1.32 -14.98
C GLN A 72 -20.98 -1.12 -15.27
N LEU A 73 -20.66 -0.08 -16.07
CA LEU A 73 -19.29 0.29 -16.39
C LEU A 73 -18.60 0.96 -15.19
N LEU A 74 -17.34 0.60 -14.99
CA LEU A 74 -16.47 1.17 -13.97
C LEU A 74 -15.48 2.17 -14.60
N HIS A 75 -14.99 3.08 -13.77
CA HIS A 75 -14.04 4.12 -14.18
C HIS A 75 -12.66 3.51 -14.45
N VAL A 76 -12.41 3.15 -15.72
CA VAL A 76 -11.20 2.42 -16.15
C VAL A 76 -9.91 3.05 -15.62
N LEU A 77 -9.75 4.37 -15.75
CA LEU A 77 -8.55 5.08 -15.28
C LEU A 77 -8.32 4.94 -13.77
N ALA A 78 -9.39 4.83 -12.97
CA ALA A 78 -9.28 4.72 -11.52
C ALA A 78 -8.76 3.33 -11.12
N ILE A 79 -9.22 2.28 -11.81
CA ILE A 79 -8.79 0.90 -11.60
C ILE A 79 -7.38 0.70 -12.14
N GLU A 80 -7.08 1.18 -13.34
CA GLU A 80 -5.74 1.06 -13.94
C GLU A 80 -4.68 1.79 -13.13
N GLN A 81 -4.99 2.97 -12.58
CA GLN A 81 -4.08 3.67 -11.69
C GLN A 81 -3.78 2.84 -10.42
N LEU A 82 -4.82 2.24 -9.81
CA LEU A 82 -4.65 1.36 -8.65
C LEU A 82 -3.79 0.15 -9.00
N LEU A 83 -4.08 -0.55 -10.10
CA LEU A 83 -3.31 -1.72 -10.52
C LEU A 83 -1.86 -1.37 -10.83
N THR A 84 -1.62 -0.24 -11.51
CA THR A 84 -0.28 0.24 -11.84
C THR A 84 0.50 0.59 -10.58
N ASP A 85 -0.12 1.23 -9.60
CA ASP A 85 0.53 1.55 -8.33
C ASP A 85 0.81 0.29 -7.49
N LEU A 86 -0.11 -0.68 -7.46
CA LEU A 86 0.10 -1.97 -6.81
C LEU A 86 1.20 -2.81 -7.48
N GLN A 87 1.33 -2.74 -8.80
CA GLN A 87 2.39 -3.46 -9.52
C GLN A 87 3.77 -2.84 -9.27
N HIS A 88 3.85 -1.51 -9.22
CA HIS A 88 5.13 -0.80 -9.13
C HIS A 88 5.52 -0.40 -7.71
N MET A 89 4.67 -0.63 -6.70
CA MET A 89 5.02 -0.30 -5.32
C MET A 89 6.28 -1.04 -4.88
N GLN A 90 7.17 -0.34 -4.20
CA GLN A 90 8.38 -0.89 -3.63
C GLN A 90 8.36 -0.77 -2.10
N PRO A 91 8.77 -1.81 -1.38
CA PRO A 91 8.94 -1.72 0.07
C PRO A 91 10.01 -0.69 0.38
N LYS A 92 9.75 0.19 1.35
CA LYS A 92 10.72 1.16 1.87
C LYS A 92 11.34 0.73 3.19
N ARG A 93 10.53 0.12 4.08
CA ARG A 93 10.96 -0.32 5.42
C ARG A 93 9.99 -1.36 5.99
N VAL A 94 10.46 -2.21 6.90
CA VAL A 94 9.57 -2.97 7.80
C VAL A 94 9.34 -2.12 9.05
N VAL A 95 8.10 -2.00 9.47
CA VAL A 95 7.67 -1.12 10.57
C VAL A 95 7.33 -1.95 11.81
N SER A 96 6.83 -3.17 11.61
CA SER A 96 6.55 -4.11 12.68
C SER A 96 6.63 -5.53 12.16
N HIS A 97 7.13 -6.44 13.00
CA HIS A 97 6.99 -7.89 12.81
C HIS A 97 5.92 -8.48 13.73
N ASN A 98 5.43 -7.71 14.70
CA ASN A 98 4.37 -8.15 15.60
C ASN A 98 2.99 -7.88 14.95
N PRO A 99 2.16 -8.91 14.70
CA PRO A 99 0.83 -8.76 14.14
C PRO A 99 -0.13 -7.96 15.03
N GLU A 100 0.09 -7.91 16.35
CA GLU A 100 -0.73 -7.10 17.28
C GLU A 100 -0.65 -5.60 16.99
N ASN A 101 0.40 -5.16 16.29
CA ASN A 101 0.53 -3.76 15.89
C ASN A 101 -0.25 -3.44 14.60
N ALA A 102 -0.87 -4.40 13.92
CA ALA A 102 -1.60 -4.17 12.67
C ALA A 102 -2.67 -3.06 12.80
N ALA A 103 -3.40 -3.04 13.91
CA ALA A 103 -4.41 -2.02 14.21
C ALA A 103 -3.81 -0.60 14.27
N LYS A 104 -2.57 -0.44 14.76
CA LYS A 104 -1.90 0.87 14.82
C LYS A 104 -1.63 1.46 13.45
N PHE A 105 -1.55 0.61 12.43
CA PHE A 105 -1.25 0.98 11.05
C PHE A 105 -2.47 0.87 10.12
N GLU A 106 -3.64 0.49 10.64
CA GLU A 106 -4.87 0.25 9.87
C GLU A 106 -4.67 -0.83 8.79
N VAL A 107 -4.01 -1.93 9.13
CA VAL A 107 -3.80 -3.07 8.19
C VAL A 107 -4.40 -4.37 8.72
N THR A 108 -5.57 -4.27 9.33
CA THR A 108 -6.35 -5.41 9.87
C THR A 108 -7.45 -5.85 8.91
N ALA A 109 -8.18 -6.91 9.27
CA ALA A 109 -9.30 -7.42 8.47
C ALA A 109 -10.50 -6.46 8.37
N SER A 110 -10.62 -5.49 9.26
CA SER A 110 -11.63 -4.42 9.16
C SER A 110 -11.16 -3.24 8.32
N ASP A 111 -9.86 -3.15 7.99
CA ASP A 111 -9.33 -2.06 7.18
C ASP A 111 -9.42 -2.37 5.69
N ALA A 112 -8.89 -1.48 4.85
CA ALA A 112 -8.96 -1.66 3.41
C ALA A 112 -8.15 -2.89 2.98
N ARG A 113 -8.76 -3.77 2.17
CA ARG A 113 -8.11 -4.94 1.59
C ARG A 113 -8.30 -4.94 0.08
N VAL A 114 -7.24 -5.26 -0.65
CA VAL A 114 -7.29 -5.42 -2.11
C VAL A 114 -6.91 -6.84 -2.46
N ILE A 115 -7.75 -7.50 -3.26
CA ILE A 115 -7.52 -8.85 -3.76
C ILE A 115 -7.54 -8.79 -5.29
N LEU A 116 -6.48 -9.29 -5.92
CA LEU A 116 -6.35 -9.40 -7.37
C LEU A 116 -6.36 -10.88 -7.74
N THR A 117 -7.18 -11.28 -8.69
CA THR A 117 -7.19 -12.66 -9.21
C THR A 117 -7.10 -12.73 -10.73
N ASP A 118 -6.58 -13.85 -11.23
CA ASP A 118 -6.52 -14.16 -12.67
C ASP A 118 -7.79 -14.85 -13.19
N ALA A 119 -7.80 -15.22 -14.47
CA ALA A 119 -8.92 -15.90 -15.13
C ALA A 119 -9.30 -17.23 -14.46
N ASN A 120 -8.35 -17.89 -13.79
CA ASN A 120 -8.53 -19.16 -13.11
C ASN A 120 -8.85 -18.97 -11.62
N LYS A 121 -9.17 -17.73 -11.19
CA LYS A 121 -9.40 -17.35 -9.79
C LYS A 121 -8.18 -17.56 -8.90
N LYS A 122 -6.97 -17.64 -9.47
CA LYS A 122 -5.74 -17.69 -8.68
C LYS A 122 -5.44 -16.30 -8.14
N VAL A 123 -5.17 -16.21 -6.85
CA VAL A 123 -4.76 -14.96 -6.19
C VAL A 123 -3.37 -14.53 -6.69
N LEU A 124 -3.31 -13.32 -7.25
CA LEU A 124 -2.08 -12.66 -7.70
C LEU A 124 -1.52 -11.74 -6.62
N LEU A 125 -2.40 -11.05 -5.89
CA LEU A 125 -2.06 -10.17 -4.78
C LEU A 125 -3.22 -10.15 -3.79
N ASP A 126 -2.88 -10.18 -2.49
CA ASP A 126 -3.83 -10.02 -1.40
C ASP A 126 -3.15 -9.19 -0.32
N VAL A 127 -3.59 -7.94 -0.19
CA VAL A 127 -2.89 -6.93 0.61
C VAL A 127 -3.87 -6.06 1.39
N PHE A 128 -3.56 -5.86 2.66
CA PHE A 128 -4.18 -4.86 3.50
C PHE A 128 -3.47 -3.52 3.31
N VAL A 129 -4.23 -2.47 3.09
CA VAL A 129 -3.76 -1.11 2.81
C VAL A 129 -4.24 -0.20 3.93
N GLY A 130 -3.28 0.35 4.66
CA GLY A 130 -3.57 1.18 5.82
C GLY A 130 -3.51 2.65 5.56
N LYS A 131 -3.27 3.39 6.63
CA LYS A 131 -3.17 4.85 6.60
C LYS A 131 -1.90 5.33 5.90
N PRO A 132 -1.84 6.62 5.52
CA PRO A 132 -0.61 7.22 5.04
C PRO A 132 0.48 7.15 6.11
N ALA A 133 1.72 6.91 5.69
CA ALA A 133 2.88 7.03 6.54
C ALA A 133 3.12 8.49 6.94
N THR A 134 4.02 8.70 7.90
CA THR A 134 4.35 10.04 8.40
C THR A 134 4.95 10.98 7.35
N ASP A 135 5.48 10.44 6.25
CA ASP A 135 6.00 11.22 5.13
C ASP A 135 4.93 11.61 4.10
N LEU A 136 3.68 11.20 4.30
CA LEU A 136 2.50 11.45 3.46
C LEU A 136 2.61 10.99 1.99
N ARG A 137 3.73 10.36 1.62
CA ARG A 137 4.04 9.85 0.28
C ARG A 137 4.16 8.33 0.25
N SER A 138 4.16 7.71 1.42
CA SER A 138 4.19 6.26 1.59
C SER A 138 2.90 5.79 2.25
N THR A 139 2.56 4.52 2.06
CA THR A 139 1.39 3.89 2.71
C THR A 139 1.84 2.68 3.51
N TYR A 140 1.22 2.45 4.67
CA TYR A 140 1.40 1.19 5.39
C TYR A 140 0.67 0.06 4.67
N ILE A 141 1.32 -1.08 4.50
CA ILE A 141 0.68 -2.28 3.95
C ILE A 141 1.04 -3.51 4.77
N ARG A 142 0.22 -4.55 4.64
CA ARG A 142 0.51 -5.91 5.09
C ARG A 142 0.00 -6.89 4.06
N VAL A 143 0.88 -7.74 3.54
CA VAL A 143 0.46 -8.85 2.67
C VAL A 143 -0.31 -9.86 3.51
N ALA A 144 -1.44 -10.37 3.03
CA ALA A 144 -2.33 -11.18 3.85
C ALA A 144 -1.70 -12.49 4.36
N SER A 145 -0.75 -13.05 3.60
CA SER A 145 0.02 -14.23 3.97
C SER A 145 1.19 -13.96 4.92
N GLU A 146 1.37 -12.71 5.38
CA GLU A 146 2.51 -12.28 6.18
C GLU A 146 2.09 -11.42 7.39
N ASP A 147 2.82 -11.53 8.49
CA ASP A 147 2.54 -10.77 9.71
C ASP A 147 3.22 -9.39 9.73
N LYS A 148 4.25 -9.21 8.90
CA LYS A 148 5.05 -7.98 8.89
C LYS A 148 4.29 -6.82 8.24
N VAL A 149 4.37 -5.66 8.87
CA VAL A 149 3.84 -4.40 8.34
C VAL A 149 4.97 -3.63 7.68
N LEU A 150 4.74 -3.19 6.45
CA LEU A 150 5.71 -2.46 5.63
C LEU A 150 5.22 -1.04 5.37
N THR A 151 6.12 -0.13 5.01
CA THR A 151 5.73 1.04 4.20
C THR A 151 6.13 0.82 2.76
N VAL A 152 5.29 1.22 1.81
CA VAL A 152 5.63 1.27 0.38
C VAL A 152 5.66 2.69 -0.16
N ASP A 153 6.43 2.93 -1.21
CA ASP A 153 6.64 4.23 -1.87
C ASP A 153 5.47 4.77 -2.71
N LYS A 154 4.25 4.31 -2.42
CA LYS A 154 3.02 4.69 -3.11
C LYS A 154 1.98 5.23 -2.14
N THR A 155 1.14 6.13 -2.63
CA THR A 155 -0.04 6.63 -1.91
C THR A 155 -1.26 5.83 -2.34
N LEU A 156 -1.58 4.78 -1.59
CA LEU A 156 -2.65 3.83 -1.91
C LEU A 156 -3.94 4.12 -1.15
N THR A 157 -3.85 4.72 0.06
CA THR A 157 -5.00 4.88 0.97
C THR A 157 -6.21 5.52 0.30
N TRP A 158 -6.00 6.64 -0.42
CA TRP A 158 -7.08 7.37 -1.08
C TRP A 158 -7.71 6.60 -2.25
N GLN A 159 -6.96 5.69 -2.87
CA GLN A 159 -7.44 4.89 -3.99
C GLN A 159 -8.38 3.79 -3.50
N VAL A 160 -8.06 3.14 -2.38
CA VAL A 160 -8.81 1.99 -1.84
C VAL A 160 -9.95 2.40 -0.89
N LYS A 161 -9.85 3.56 -0.22
CA LYS A 161 -10.91 4.08 0.66
C LYS A 161 -11.95 4.94 -0.08
N ARG A 162 -12.10 4.69 -1.39
CA ARG A 162 -13.14 5.27 -2.25
C ARG A 162 -14.53 4.78 -1.84
N THR A 163 -15.56 5.60 -2.06
CA THR A 163 -16.95 5.13 -1.93
C THR A 163 -17.32 4.24 -3.11
N PRO A 164 -18.27 3.30 -2.97
CA PRO A 164 -18.69 2.43 -4.06
C PRO A 164 -19.05 3.19 -5.35
N GLU A 165 -19.75 4.30 -5.23
CA GLU A 165 -20.23 5.11 -6.35
C GLU A 165 -19.08 5.78 -7.12
N SER A 166 -17.98 6.10 -6.42
CA SER A 166 -16.81 6.75 -7.03
C SER A 166 -16.02 5.82 -7.96
N TRP A 167 -16.36 4.53 -7.98
CA TRP A 167 -15.82 3.57 -8.94
C TRP A 167 -16.61 3.49 -10.25
N PHE A 168 -17.83 4.04 -10.30
CA PHE A 168 -18.65 4.00 -11.50
C PHE A 168 -18.15 4.99 -12.53
N ALA A 169 -18.23 4.60 -13.81
CA ALA A 169 -18.01 5.55 -14.88
C ALA A 169 -19.07 6.66 -14.80
N THR A 170 -18.65 7.92 -14.92
CA THR A 170 -19.61 9.01 -15.06
C THR A 170 -20.35 8.82 -16.39
N PRO A 171 -21.69 8.90 -16.42
CA PRO A 171 -22.41 8.99 -17.68
C PRO A 171 -21.79 10.12 -18.48
N ALA A 172 -21.40 9.87 -19.74
CA ALA A 172 -20.98 10.94 -20.62
C ALA A 172 -22.07 12.01 -20.57
N ALA A 173 -21.72 13.24 -20.18
CA ALA A 173 -22.63 14.36 -20.31
C ALA A 173 -23.04 14.41 -21.79
N GLU A 174 -24.28 14.04 -22.08
CA GLU A 174 -24.84 14.25 -23.40
C GLU A 174 -24.70 15.74 -23.72
N GLY A 175 -24.15 16.02 -24.90
CA GLY A 175 -23.57 17.31 -25.26
C GLY A 175 -24.48 18.51 -25.00
N VAL A 176 -23.84 19.60 -24.57
CA VAL A 176 -24.35 20.96 -24.73
C VAL A 176 -23.90 21.49 -26.08
#